data_AF-A0A7J6F5F8-F1
#
_entry.id   AF-A0A7J6F5F8-F1
#
_cell.length_a   1.000
_cell.length_b   1.000
_cell.length_c   1.000
_cell.angle_alpha   90.00
_cell.angle_beta   90.00
_cell.angle_gamma   90.00
#
_symmetry.space_group_name_H-M   'P 1'
#
loop_
_entity.id
_entity.type
_entity.pdbx_description
1 polymer ?
#
loop_
_entity_poly.entity_id
_entity_poly.type
_entity_poly.pdbx_seq_one_letter_code
_entity_poly.pdbx_strand_id
1 'polypeptide(L)'
;MDSKHVHSMDFFFRKSMTDVDIASNSHWQEILDTLQLSKSVAEIDTHDIEGKEMVSLKMWEAFYYTYARWKSFSPRIDDTKSRKSDGEIYIRRWVCNKEGFRKEKFLNMPDRKKRPKEITRCGCQVALRILRLQKTNLWRCQEFVPFHNHDLVIPSQMQFTRANREVPEAVAAQDVKTSSSTQVGEHSSEHQKMTQLSRFGALNAYSNSMNFFASHSEATFQMAKMELEKLNTIFRASYEEGQNSQNSQPTTTYRDNPNIIQDPVRVRTKGMASTNSRKGTNDGVQGGRQCTLCGGRDHNKRTCMRRTGV
;
A
#
# COMPACT_ATOMS: atom_id res chain seq x y z
N MET A 1 -3.67 52.74 32.83
CA MET A 1 -2.98 51.70 33.61
C MET A 1 -4.05 50.71 34.03
N ASP A 2 -4.11 49.45 33.62
CA ASP A 2 -3.35 48.67 32.65
C ASP A 2 -4.23 47.48 32.21
N SER A 3 -4.08 47.09 30.95
CA SER A 3 -4.00 45.71 30.38
C SER A 3 -4.47 44.51 31.25
N LYS A 4 -5.09 43.43 30.74
CA LYS A 4 -5.29 42.88 29.39
C LYS A 4 -6.02 41.52 29.52
N HIS A 5 -6.59 41.06 28.39
CA HIS A 5 -6.80 39.67 27.96
C HIS A 5 -8.05 38.90 28.43
N VAL A 6 -9.13 39.02 27.66
CA VAL A 6 -9.90 37.86 27.14
C VAL A 6 -10.48 38.23 25.76
N HIS A 7 -9.76 37.89 24.69
CA HIS A 7 -10.32 37.66 23.35
C HIS A 7 -9.20 37.18 22.43
N SER A 8 -9.27 35.91 22.03
CA SER A 8 -8.83 35.39 20.72
C SER A 8 -8.64 33.86 20.79
N MET A 9 -9.73 33.10 20.64
CA MET A 9 -9.67 31.71 20.18
C MET A 9 -10.82 31.34 19.22
N ASP A 10 -11.85 32.18 19.07
CA ASP A 10 -12.97 31.91 18.16
C ASP A 10 -12.77 32.38 16.71
N PHE A 11 -11.59 32.94 16.38
CA PHE A 11 -11.32 33.46 15.03
C PHE A 11 -10.33 32.61 14.21
N PHE A 12 -9.69 31.59 14.81
CA PHE A 12 -8.67 30.78 14.15
C PHE A 12 -9.19 29.49 13.49
N PHE A 13 -10.44 29.10 13.73
CA PHE A 13 -11.02 27.87 13.15
C PHE A 13 -11.63 28.05 11.75
N ARG A 14 -11.64 29.27 11.18
CA ARG A 14 -12.29 29.56 9.89
C ARG A 14 -11.34 29.57 8.68
N LYS A 15 -10.06 29.24 8.84
CA LYS A 15 -9.08 29.31 7.73
C LYS A 15 -8.05 28.18 7.73
N SER A 16 -8.49 26.94 7.45
CA SER A 16 -7.65 25.91 6.80
C SER A 16 -8.46 24.75 6.19
N MET A 17 -9.58 25.06 5.54
CA MET A 17 -10.15 24.20 4.50
C MET A 17 -9.62 24.74 3.17
N THR A 18 -8.75 24.00 2.49
CA THR A 18 -8.26 24.40 1.17
C THR A 18 -9.42 24.39 0.17
N ASP A 19 -9.61 25.50 -0.53
CA ASP A 19 -10.64 25.78 -1.55
C ASP A 19 -10.48 24.95 -2.85
N VAL A 20 -10.40 23.63 -2.71
CA VAL A 20 -10.57 22.68 -3.81
C VAL A 20 -11.47 21.54 -3.29
N ASP A 21 -12.67 21.46 -3.85
CA ASP A 21 -13.74 20.46 -3.61
C ASP A 21 -14.84 20.77 -2.57
N ILE A 22 -15.26 22.03 -2.48
CA ILE A 22 -16.67 22.39 -2.19
C ILE A 22 -17.51 22.44 -3.49
N ALA A 23 -16.89 22.29 -4.67
CA ALA A 23 -17.52 22.50 -5.98
C ALA A 23 -18.41 21.34 -6.51
N SER A 24 -18.86 20.40 -5.67
CA SER A 24 -20.02 19.53 -5.97
C SER A 24 -21.17 19.70 -4.96
N ASN A 25 -21.09 20.71 -4.08
CA ASN A 25 -21.92 20.86 -2.90
C ASN A 25 -23.23 21.66 -3.12
N SER A 26 -23.82 21.63 -4.32
CA SER A 26 -25.13 22.26 -4.54
C SER A 26 -26.25 21.58 -3.75
N HIS A 27 -26.09 20.30 -3.41
CA HIS A 27 -27.10 19.52 -2.70
C HIS A 27 -27.00 19.56 -1.16
N TRP A 28 -25.89 19.98 -0.55
CA TRP A 28 -25.78 19.87 0.92
C TRP A 28 -26.71 20.81 1.67
N GLN A 29 -26.85 22.05 1.20
CA GLN A 29 -27.84 22.98 1.77
C GLN A 29 -29.27 22.47 1.58
N GLU A 30 -29.58 21.93 0.40
CA GLU A 30 -30.88 21.31 0.10
C GLU A 30 -31.15 20.09 1.02
N ILE A 31 -30.15 19.26 1.25
CA ILE A 31 -30.23 18.11 2.16
C ILE A 31 -30.46 18.58 3.60
N LEU A 32 -29.73 19.59 4.07
CA LEU A 32 -29.91 20.13 5.42
C LEU A 32 -31.31 20.73 5.62
N ASP A 33 -31.81 21.48 4.64
CA ASP A 33 -33.16 22.05 4.65
C ASP A 33 -34.23 20.95 4.65
N THR A 34 -34.08 19.95 3.78
CA THR A 34 -34.99 18.78 3.73
C THR A 34 -35.03 18.03 5.06
N LEU A 35 -33.88 17.86 5.72
CA LEU A 35 -33.79 17.20 7.02
C LEU A 35 -34.15 18.13 8.19
N GLN A 36 -34.29 19.44 7.94
CA GLN A 36 -34.52 20.50 8.93
C GLN A 36 -33.42 20.53 9.99
N LEU A 37 -32.16 20.39 9.57
CA LEU A 37 -31.00 20.38 10.44
C LEU A 37 -30.37 21.76 10.54
N SER A 38 -30.42 22.35 11.74
CA SER A 38 -29.73 23.61 12.07
C SER A 38 -28.43 23.41 12.85
N LYS A 39 -28.19 22.20 13.37
CA LYS A 39 -27.00 21.85 14.15
C LYS A 39 -25.77 21.72 13.26
N SER A 40 -24.59 21.92 13.85
CA SER A 40 -23.34 21.61 13.15
C SER A 40 -23.20 20.10 12.92
N VAL A 41 -22.43 19.70 11.90
CA VAL A 41 -22.22 18.26 11.59
C VAL A 41 -21.61 17.50 12.78
N ALA A 42 -20.83 18.19 13.62
CA ALA A 42 -20.24 17.62 14.82
C ALA A 42 -21.30 17.17 15.86
N GLU A 43 -22.44 17.85 15.90
CA GLU A 43 -23.49 17.70 16.93
C GLU A 43 -24.66 16.84 16.47
N ILE A 44 -24.69 16.41 15.21
CA ILE A 44 -25.75 15.54 14.69
C ILE A 44 -25.77 14.23 15.47
N ASP A 45 -26.92 13.92 16.06
CA ASP A 45 -27.18 12.71 16.82
C ASP A 45 -28.15 11.74 16.09
N THR A 46 -28.46 10.63 16.74
CA THR A 46 -29.39 9.61 16.23
C THR A 46 -30.80 10.16 16.00
N HIS A 47 -31.33 10.95 16.94
CA HIS A 47 -32.70 11.48 16.89
C HIS A 47 -32.90 12.55 15.82
N ASP A 48 -31.84 13.26 15.43
CA ASP A 48 -31.87 14.26 14.37
C ASP A 48 -32.16 13.65 12.98
N ILE A 49 -31.73 12.41 12.76
CA ILE A 49 -31.74 11.76 11.44
C ILE A 49 -32.74 10.61 11.35
N GLU A 50 -32.90 9.80 12.40
CA GLU A 50 -33.81 8.67 12.38
C GLU A 50 -35.25 9.10 12.11
N GLY A 51 -35.94 8.36 11.24
CA GLY A 51 -37.32 8.65 10.85
C GLY A 51 -37.49 9.77 9.82
N LYS A 52 -36.46 10.58 9.52
CA LYS A 52 -36.51 11.59 8.46
C LYS A 52 -36.62 10.94 7.08
N GLU A 53 -37.19 11.67 6.12
CA GLU A 53 -37.50 11.19 4.78
C GLU A 53 -36.94 12.11 3.71
N MET A 54 -36.49 11.53 2.60
CA MET A 54 -36.07 12.26 1.40
C MET A 54 -36.63 11.59 0.14
N VAL A 55 -36.68 12.36 -0.94
CA VAL A 55 -37.27 11.91 -2.22
C VAL A 55 -36.42 10.85 -2.94
N SER A 56 -35.11 10.82 -2.70
CA SER A 56 -34.19 9.96 -3.45
C SER A 56 -33.14 9.30 -2.56
N LEU A 57 -32.82 8.04 -2.88
CA LEU A 57 -31.69 7.33 -2.29
C LEU A 57 -30.36 8.06 -2.52
N LYS A 58 -30.22 8.76 -3.65
CA LYS A 58 -29.00 9.53 -3.97
C LYS A 58 -28.78 10.69 -3.02
N MET A 59 -29.85 11.32 -2.50
CA MET A 59 -29.71 12.37 -1.50
C MET A 59 -29.18 11.81 -0.17
N TRP A 60 -29.66 10.63 0.23
CA TRP A 60 -29.13 9.93 1.41
C TRP A 60 -27.68 9.51 1.24
N GLU A 61 -27.31 9.08 0.05
CA GLU A 61 -25.93 8.77 -0.29
C GLU A 61 -25.05 10.02 -0.17
N ALA A 62 -25.43 11.12 -0.83
CA ALA A 62 -24.72 12.39 -0.74
C ALA A 62 -24.61 12.90 0.70
N PHE A 63 -25.70 12.81 1.49
CA PHE A 63 -25.70 13.13 2.91
C PHE A 63 -24.62 12.35 3.66
N TYR A 64 -24.62 11.02 3.53
CA TYR A 64 -23.73 10.17 4.32
C TYR A 64 -22.26 10.29 3.92
N TYR A 65 -21.97 10.42 2.63
CA TYR A 65 -20.59 10.66 2.17
C TYR A 65 -20.09 12.02 2.64
N THR A 66 -20.93 13.05 2.63
CA THR A 66 -20.57 14.38 3.12
C THR A 66 -20.36 14.35 4.65
N TYR A 67 -21.31 13.78 5.39
CA TYR A 67 -21.20 13.54 6.82
C TYR A 67 -19.91 12.80 7.18
N ALA A 68 -19.57 11.75 6.43
CA ALA A 68 -18.37 10.97 6.67
C ALA A 68 -17.07 11.72 6.38
N ARG A 69 -17.06 12.59 5.35
CA ARG A 69 -15.92 13.49 5.11
C ARG A 69 -15.72 14.45 6.29
N TRP A 70 -16.79 15.05 6.80
CA TRP A 70 -16.75 15.94 7.97
C TRP A 70 -16.31 15.21 9.24
N LYS A 71 -16.86 14.02 9.49
CA LYS A 71 -16.48 13.14 10.61
C LYS A 71 -15.21 12.34 10.32
N SER A 72 -14.50 12.63 9.24
CA SER A 72 -13.22 12.03 8.87
C SER A 72 -13.17 10.48 8.92
N PHE A 73 -14.17 9.83 8.33
CA PHE A 73 -14.16 8.38 8.10
C PHE A 73 -14.58 8.05 6.66
N SER A 74 -14.31 6.81 6.24
CA SER A 74 -14.66 6.34 4.90
C SER A 74 -15.87 5.41 4.97
N PRO A 75 -16.99 5.74 4.30
CA PRO A 75 -18.14 4.84 4.19
C PRO A 75 -17.86 3.61 3.34
N ARG A 76 -18.58 2.53 3.62
CA ARG A 76 -18.66 1.31 2.82
C ARG A 76 -20.12 0.86 2.75
N ILE A 77 -20.56 0.39 1.59
CA ILE A 77 -21.87 -0.29 1.47
C ILE A 77 -21.77 -1.66 2.17
N ASP A 78 -22.70 -1.91 3.09
CA ASP A 78 -22.76 -3.15 3.86
C ASP A 78 -23.89 -4.07 3.41
N ASP A 79 -25.11 -3.53 3.31
CA ASP A 79 -26.26 -4.25 2.77
C ASP A 79 -26.95 -3.45 1.65
N THR A 80 -27.50 -4.19 0.69
CA THR A 80 -28.41 -3.65 -0.32
C THR A 80 -29.46 -4.72 -0.57
N LYS A 81 -30.72 -4.38 -0.38
CA LYS A 81 -31.83 -5.28 -0.72
C LYS A 81 -32.62 -4.70 -1.86
N SER A 82 -32.80 -5.52 -2.88
CA SER A 82 -33.66 -5.26 -4.04
C SER A 82 -34.82 -6.24 -4.08
N ARG A 83 -35.93 -5.81 -4.67
CA ARG A 83 -37.07 -6.67 -4.95
C ARG A 83 -36.71 -7.64 -6.08
N LYS A 84 -37.18 -8.89 -5.96
CA LYS A 84 -36.89 -9.94 -6.96
C LYS A 84 -37.61 -9.73 -8.29
N SER A 85 -38.72 -8.99 -8.28
CA SER A 85 -39.58 -8.78 -9.44
C SER A 85 -39.00 -7.81 -10.46
N ASP A 86 -38.52 -6.66 -9.99
CA ASP A 86 -38.09 -5.52 -10.81
C ASP A 86 -36.60 -5.15 -10.57
N GLY A 87 -35.95 -5.75 -9.58
CA GLY A 87 -34.59 -5.39 -9.18
C GLY A 87 -34.50 -4.07 -8.42
N GLU A 88 -35.63 -3.41 -8.12
CA GLU A 88 -35.66 -2.11 -7.48
C GLU A 88 -35.13 -2.20 -6.06
N ILE A 89 -34.18 -1.33 -5.74
CA ILE A 89 -33.64 -1.23 -4.38
C ILE A 89 -34.74 -0.67 -3.47
N TYR A 90 -34.91 -1.31 -2.31
CA TYR A 90 -35.78 -0.81 -1.25
C TYR A 90 -35.04 -0.62 0.06
N ILE A 91 -33.84 -1.18 0.21
CA ILE A 91 -32.98 -0.95 1.38
C ILE A 91 -31.53 -0.76 0.93
N ARG A 92 -30.85 0.18 1.58
CA ARG A 92 -29.41 0.37 1.49
C ARG A 92 -28.88 0.74 2.88
N ARG A 93 -27.83 0.07 3.36
CA ARG A 93 -27.07 0.53 4.54
C ARG A 93 -25.59 0.71 4.24
N TRP A 94 -25.08 1.82 4.74
CA TRP A 94 -23.69 2.20 4.73
C TRP A 94 -23.13 2.09 6.14
N VAL A 95 -21.85 1.78 6.24
CA VAL A 95 -21.13 1.62 7.50
C VAL A 95 -19.74 2.23 7.42
N CYS A 96 -19.10 2.42 8.57
CA CYS A 96 -17.68 2.76 8.61
C CYS A 96 -16.81 1.64 7.97
N ASN A 97 -15.71 1.99 7.31
CA ASN A 97 -14.74 1.03 6.77
C ASN A 97 -14.14 0.08 7.84
N LYS A 98 -14.12 0.52 9.11
CA LYS A 98 -13.67 -0.24 10.28
C LYS A 98 -14.80 -1.04 10.97
N GLU A 99 -15.99 -1.10 10.37
CA GLU A 99 -17.16 -1.80 10.92
C GLU A 99 -16.94 -3.30 11.08
N GLY A 100 -17.50 -3.82 12.17
CA GLY A 100 -17.58 -5.23 12.48
C GLY A 100 -16.22 -5.88 12.72
N PHE A 101 -16.19 -7.22 12.69
CA PHE A 101 -14.96 -7.99 12.82
C PHE A 101 -14.77 -8.89 11.61
N ARG A 102 -13.51 -9.15 11.24
CA ARG A 102 -13.20 -10.07 10.16
C ARG A 102 -13.60 -11.48 10.59
N LYS A 103 -14.51 -12.11 9.84
CA LYS A 103 -14.97 -13.48 10.14
C LYS A 103 -13.80 -14.45 10.21
N GLU A 104 -13.84 -15.37 11.17
CA GLU A 104 -12.77 -16.31 11.48
C GLU A 104 -12.34 -17.16 10.28
N LYS A 105 -13.29 -17.56 9.43
CA LYS A 105 -13.02 -18.26 8.16
C LYS A 105 -12.07 -17.52 7.22
N PHE A 106 -11.89 -16.20 7.39
CA PHE A 106 -10.96 -15.38 6.62
C PHE A 106 -9.70 -14.99 7.39
N LEU A 107 -9.55 -15.46 8.63
CA LEU A 107 -8.33 -15.40 9.44
C LEU A 107 -7.57 -16.71 9.23
N ASN A 108 -8.23 -17.83 9.47
CA ASN A 108 -7.66 -19.17 9.42
C ASN A 108 -8.05 -19.84 8.09
N MET A 109 -7.30 -19.56 7.03
CA MET A 109 -7.40 -20.28 5.76
C MET A 109 -6.12 -21.11 5.56
N PRO A 110 -6.19 -22.44 5.68
CA PRO A 110 -5.01 -23.30 5.51
C PRO A 110 -4.46 -23.21 4.07
N ASP A 111 -5.31 -23.12 3.05
CA ASP A 111 -4.92 -23.08 1.64
C ASP A 111 -4.65 -21.67 1.09
N ARG A 112 -4.25 -20.73 1.95
CA ARG A 112 -4.15 -19.31 1.57
C ARG A 112 -2.92 -19.05 0.68
N LYS A 113 -3.17 -18.78 -0.60
CA LYS A 113 -2.11 -18.46 -1.60
C LYS A 113 -1.43 -17.08 -1.44
N LYS A 114 -2.07 -16.13 -0.75
CA LYS A 114 -1.56 -14.75 -0.56
C LYS A 114 -1.42 -14.45 0.92
N ARG A 115 -0.43 -13.65 1.32
CA ARG A 115 -0.28 -13.22 2.73
C ARG A 115 -1.60 -12.63 3.26
N PRO A 116 -2.00 -12.92 4.52
CA PRO A 116 -3.17 -12.29 5.12
C PRO A 116 -3.03 -10.76 5.10
N LYS A 117 -4.10 -10.07 4.67
CA LYS A 117 -4.18 -8.62 4.84
C LYS A 117 -4.33 -8.31 6.32
N GLU A 118 -3.74 -7.19 6.76
CA GLU A 118 -3.91 -6.69 8.12
C GLU A 118 -5.39 -6.54 8.47
N ILE A 119 -5.70 -6.77 9.75
CA ILE A 119 -7.05 -6.65 10.28
C ILE A 119 -7.32 -5.16 10.47
N THR A 120 -8.10 -4.58 9.56
CA THR A 120 -8.45 -3.16 9.60
C THR A 120 -9.75 -2.87 10.36
N ARG A 121 -10.60 -3.88 10.57
CA ARG A 121 -11.92 -3.76 11.21
C ARG A 121 -11.81 -3.96 12.72
N CYS A 122 -12.37 -3.03 13.49
CA CYS A 122 -12.25 -2.96 14.96
C CYS A 122 -13.61 -3.01 15.68
N GLY A 123 -14.65 -3.49 15.02
CA GLY A 123 -15.99 -3.57 15.60
C GLY A 123 -16.73 -2.24 15.63
N CYS A 124 -16.37 -1.28 14.78
CA CYS A 124 -17.10 -0.02 14.69
C CYS A 124 -18.59 -0.28 14.37
N GLN A 125 -19.48 0.48 14.99
CA GLN A 125 -20.94 0.31 14.83
C GLN A 125 -21.58 1.44 14.04
N VAL A 126 -20.80 2.43 13.58
CA VAL A 126 -21.31 3.53 12.79
C VAL A 126 -21.96 3.03 11.52
N ALA A 127 -23.23 3.42 11.34
CA ALA A 127 -24.09 2.95 10.28
C ALA A 127 -25.18 3.96 9.94
N LEU A 128 -25.62 3.93 8.68
CA LEU A 128 -26.83 4.58 8.20
C LEU A 128 -27.61 3.56 7.37
N ARG A 129 -28.87 3.31 7.71
CA ARG A 129 -29.77 2.41 6.98
C ARG A 129 -30.99 3.14 6.48
N ILE A 130 -31.23 3.07 5.19
CA ILE A 130 -32.35 3.73 4.54
C ILE A 130 -33.30 2.69 3.95
N LEU A 131 -34.60 2.91 4.17
CA LEU A 131 -35.71 2.08 3.70
C LEU A 131 -36.62 2.90 2.77
N ARG A 132 -36.96 2.36 1.60
CA ARG A 132 -38.00 2.93 0.72
C ARG A 132 -39.38 2.53 1.24
N LEU A 133 -40.21 3.52 1.54
CA LEU A 133 -41.59 3.33 1.97
C LEU A 133 -42.48 3.06 0.77
N GLN A 134 -43.23 1.97 0.80
CA GLN A 134 -44.10 1.60 -0.34
C GLN A 134 -45.28 2.55 -0.54
N LYS A 135 -45.81 3.12 0.56
CA LYS A 135 -47.00 3.99 0.51
C LYS A 135 -46.72 5.36 -0.09
N THR A 136 -45.61 5.97 0.31
CA THR A 136 -45.24 7.35 -0.09
C THR A 136 -44.18 7.38 -1.18
N ASN A 137 -43.54 6.25 -1.49
CA ASN A 137 -42.35 6.15 -2.34
C ASN A 137 -41.13 6.97 -1.85
N LEU A 138 -41.18 7.51 -0.63
CA LEU A 138 -40.07 8.24 -0.02
C LEU A 138 -39.07 7.29 0.63
N TRP A 139 -37.84 7.78 0.79
CA TRP A 139 -36.75 7.06 1.44
C TRP A 139 -36.59 7.56 2.87
N ARG A 140 -36.85 6.68 3.84
CA ARG A 140 -36.78 6.99 5.28
C ARG A 140 -35.49 6.44 5.90
N CYS A 141 -34.87 7.21 6.79
CA CYS A 141 -33.83 6.69 7.68
C CYS A 141 -34.43 5.74 8.72
N GLN A 142 -33.94 4.50 8.76
CA GLN A 142 -34.36 3.46 9.70
C GLN A 142 -33.37 3.23 10.84
N GLU A 143 -32.08 3.47 10.62
CA GLU A 143 -31.01 3.28 11.60
C GLU A 143 -29.96 4.37 11.36
N PHE A 144 -29.60 5.13 12.38
CA PHE A 144 -28.47 6.05 12.32
C PHE A 144 -27.63 5.99 13.59
N VAL A 145 -26.41 5.46 13.46
CA VAL A 145 -25.44 5.35 14.55
C VAL A 145 -24.25 6.27 14.26
N PRO A 146 -24.12 7.42 14.94
CA PRO A 146 -23.05 8.38 14.69
C PRO A 146 -21.74 8.11 15.47
N PHE A 147 -21.75 7.16 16.42
CA PHE A 147 -20.67 6.98 17.39
C PHE A 147 -19.59 5.98 16.95
N HIS A 148 -18.34 6.43 16.91
CA HIS A 148 -17.16 5.61 16.59
C HIS A 148 -16.47 5.09 17.86
N ASN A 149 -15.96 3.85 17.79
CA ASN A 149 -15.16 3.23 18.85
C ASN A 149 -13.65 3.26 18.56
N HIS A 150 -13.21 4.09 17.61
CA HIS A 150 -11.83 4.21 17.16
C HIS A 150 -11.54 5.65 16.75
N ASP A 151 -10.26 5.99 16.67
CA ASP A 151 -9.83 7.30 16.19
C ASP A 151 -10.21 7.51 14.72
N LEU A 152 -10.64 8.73 14.41
CA LEU A 152 -10.99 9.16 13.08
C LEU A 152 -9.72 9.45 12.27
N VAL A 153 -9.84 9.43 10.94
CA VAL A 153 -8.71 9.71 10.04
C VAL A 153 -8.32 11.17 10.20
N ILE A 154 -7.02 11.47 10.24
CA ILE A 154 -6.56 12.86 10.26
C ILE A 154 -6.95 13.50 8.91
N PRO A 155 -7.51 14.73 8.88
CA PRO A 155 -7.94 15.37 7.63
C PRO A 155 -6.90 15.35 6.50
N SER A 156 -5.62 15.52 6.81
CA SER A 156 -4.50 15.45 5.85
C SER A 156 -4.34 14.09 5.16
N GLN A 157 -4.85 13.03 5.78
CA GLN A 157 -4.84 11.66 5.26
C GLN A 157 -6.14 11.26 4.57
N MET A 158 -7.18 12.11 4.63
CA MET A 158 -8.52 11.80 4.15
C MET A 158 -8.57 11.59 2.62
N GLN A 159 -7.72 12.30 1.87
CA GLN A 159 -7.51 12.13 0.42
C GLN A 159 -6.97 10.74 0.02
N PHE A 160 -6.26 10.07 0.93
CA PHE A 160 -5.71 8.74 0.67
C PHE A 160 -6.69 7.61 1.01
N THR A 161 -7.89 7.92 1.50
CA THR A 161 -8.91 6.91 1.79
C THR A 161 -9.59 6.42 0.52
N ARG A 162 -10.03 5.15 0.51
CA ARG A 162 -10.60 4.53 -0.70
C ARG A 162 -11.81 5.30 -1.26
N ALA A 163 -12.63 5.92 -0.41
CA ALA A 163 -13.79 6.69 -0.83
C ALA A 163 -13.44 8.00 -1.55
N ASN A 164 -12.22 8.53 -1.37
CA ASN A 164 -11.79 9.81 -1.94
C ASN A 164 -10.67 9.63 -3.00
N ARG A 165 -10.37 8.40 -3.40
CA ARG A 165 -9.37 8.07 -4.44
C ARG A 165 -9.94 8.13 -5.86
N GLU A 166 -11.04 8.85 -6.10
CA GLU A 166 -11.60 8.94 -7.45
C GLU A 166 -10.57 9.57 -8.40
N VAL A 167 -10.06 8.76 -9.30
CA VAL A 167 -9.23 9.19 -10.42
C VAL A 167 -10.20 9.50 -11.56
N PRO A 168 -10.18 10.71 -12.16
CA PRO A 168 -11.03 11.03 -13.30
C PRO A 168 -10.91 9.96 -14.40
N GLU A 169 -12.02 9.63 -15.06
CA GLU A 169 -12.13 8.53 -16.02
C GLU A 169 -11.11 8.59 -17.18
N ALA A 170 -10.54 9.78 -17.42
CA ALA A 170 -9.48 10.03 -18.42
C ALA A 170 -8.13 9.34 -18.14
N VAL A 171 -7.89 8.77 -16.95
CA VAL A 171 -6.62 8.12 -16.59
C VAL A 171 -6.73 6.60 -16.41
N ALA A 172 -7.91 6.01 -16.64
CA ALA A 172 -8.14 4.57 -16.45
C ALA A 172 -7.57 3.67 -17.58
N ALA A 173 -6.97 4.25 -18.62
CA ALA A 173 -6.59 3.50 -19.83
C ALA A 173 -5.15 2.94 -19.85
N GLN A 174 -4.33 3.09 -18.81
CA GLN A 174 -3.02 2.48 -18.77
C GLN A 174 -2.70 1.89 -17.39
N ASP A 175 -3.03 0.62 -17.19
CA ASP A 175 -2.31 -0.24 -16.26
C ASP A 175 -2.47 -1.71 -16.65
N VAL A 176 -1.61 -2.14 -17.57
CA VAL A 176 -1.37 -3.55 -17.88
C VAL A 176 -0.28 -4.06 -16.95
N LYS A 177 -0.68 -4.98 -16.07
CA LYS A 177 0.11 -6.07 -15.46
C LYS A 177 1.42 -5.67 -14.77
N THR A 178 1.40 -5.76 -13.43
CA THR A 178 2.58 -6.24 -12.70
C THR A 178 2.16 -7.37 -11.75
N SER A 179 2.25 -8.58 -12.30
CA SER A 179 2.31 -9.80 -11.53
C SER A 179 3.69 -9.87 -10.87
N SER A 180 3.77 -10.07 -9.55
CA SER A 180 4.95 -10.67 -8.96
C SER A 180 4.59 -11.54 -7.76
N SER A 181 4.65 -12.85 -8.01
CA SER A 181 5.15 -13.82 -7.02
C SER A 181 6.57 -13.41 -6.62
N THR A 182 6.94 -13.57 -5.35
CA THR A 182 8.37 -13.65 -5.01
C THR A 182 8.56 -14.59 -3.83
N GLN A 183 9.42 -15.58 -4.04
CA GLN A 183 10.01 -16.43 -3.01
C GLN A 183 11.12 -15.66 -2.26
N VAL A 184 11.45 -16.18 -1.08
CA VAL A 184 12.29 -15.65 -0.01
C VAL A 184 13.72 -15.27 -0.42
N GLY A 185 14.21 -14.12 0.07
CA GLY A 185 15.64 -13.80 0.21
C GLY A 185 15.95 -12.31 0.46
N GLU A 186 16.77 -12.01 1.49
CA GLU A 186 17.48 -10.74 1.76
C GLU A 186 16.73 -9.54 2.38
N HIS A 187 16.70 -9.53 3.72
CA HIS A 187 15.96 -8.62 4.59
C HIS A 187 16.45 -7.15 4.69
N SER A 188 17.44 -6.71 3.90
CA SER A 188 17.88 -5.29 3.86
C SER A 188 17.52 -4.56 2.56
N SER A 189 17.39 -5.30 1.45
CA SER A 189 17.06 -4.78 0.12
C SER A 189 15.58 -4.40 -0.03
N GLU A 190 14.69 -5.20 0.56
CA GLU A 190 13.24 -5.02 0.45
C GLU A 190 12.73 -3.77 1.18
N HIS A 191 13.32 -3.41 2.33
CA HIS A 191 12.93 -2.20 3.06
C HIS A 191 13.30 -0.93 2.27
N GLN A 192 14.49 -0.89 1.67
CA GLN A 192 14.90 0.22 0.81
C GLN A 192 14.00 0.34 -0.42
N LYS A 193 13.62 -0.77 -1.06
CA LYS A 193 12.67 -0.80 -2.18
C LYS A 193 11.27 -0.35 -1.76
N MET A 194 10.81 -0.75 -0.58
CA MET A 194 9.53 -0.32 -0.02
C MET A 194 9.54 1.18 0.30
N THR A 195 10.62 1.71 0.89
CA THR A 195 10.79 3.15 1.15
C THR A 195 10.90 3.96 -0.14
N GLN A 196 11.62 3.46 -1.15
CA GLN A 196 11.72 4.09 -2.48
C GLN A 196 10.34 4.18 -3.14
N LEU A 197 9.56 3.09 -3.10
CA LEU A 197 8.22 3.05 -3.69
C LEU A 197 7.26 4.03 -3.00
N SER A 198 7.33 4.16 -1.67
CA SER A 198 6.54 5.15 -0.93
C SER A 198 6.94 6.60 -1.27
N ARG A 199 8.25 6.90 -1.35
CA ARG A 199 8.75 8.23 -1.74
C ARG A 199 8.37 8.59 -3.17
N PHE A 200 8.49 7.64 -4.10
CA PHE A 200 8.08 7.81 -5.49
C PHE A 200 6.58 8.09 -5.61
N GLY A 201 5.74 7.33 -4.90
CA GLY A 201 4.30 7.56 -4.86
C GLY A 201 3.92 8.96 -4.36
N ALA A 202 4.60 9.45 -3.31
CA ALA A 202 4.38 10.80 -2.79
C ALA A 202 4.80 11.89 -3.79
N LEU A 203 5.98 11.77 -4.40
CA LEU A 203 6.45 12.71 -5.42
C LEU A 203 5.52 12.76 -6.64
N ASN A 204 5.01 11.61 -7.08
CA ASN A 204 4.07 11.55 -8.19
C ASN A 204 2.74 12.26 -7.87
N ALA A 205 2.24 12.13 -6.64
CA ALA A 205 1.05 12.86 -6.20
C ALA A 205 1.26 14.37 -6.23
N TYR A 206 2.40 14.87 -5.71
CA TYR A 206 2.75 16.29 -5.77
C TYR A 206 2.91 16.78 -7.21
N SER A 207 3.58 16.00 -8.06
CA SER A 207 3.78 16.33 -9.47
C SER A 207 2.45 16.42 -10.22
N ASN A 208 1.50 15.53 -9.95
CA ASN A 208 0.18 15.56 -10.60
C ASN A 208 -0.60 16.84 -10.26
N SER A 209 -0.57 17.27 -9.00
CA SER A 209 -1.20 18.52 -8.58
C SER A 209 -0.54 19.73 -9.25
N MET A 210 0.80 19.77 -9.28
CA MET A 210 1.54 20.84 -9.95
C MET A 210 1.24 20.87 -11.45
N ASN A 211 1.25 19.72 -12.13
CA ASN A 211 0.95 19.60 -13.56
C ASN A 211 -0.45 20.11 -13.90
N PHE A 212 -1.44 19.80 -13.06
CA PHE A 212 -2.81 20.29 -13.22
C PHE A 212 -2.85 21.82 -13.17
N PHE A 213 -2.27 22.46 -12.15
CA PHE A 213 -2.31 23.94 -12.08
C PHE A 213 -1.45 24.60 -13.15
N ALA A 214 -0.27 24.06 -13.44
CA ALA A 214 0.64 24.62 -14.42
C ALA A 214 0.07 24.62 -15.85
N SER A 215 -0.81 23.67 -16.19
CA SER A 215 -1.42 23.59 -17.53
C SER A 215 -2.47 24.66 -17.82
N HIS A 216 -2.92 25.42 -16.81
CA HIS A 216 -3.96 26.44 -16.99
C HIS A 216 -3.40 27.76 -17.55
N SER A 217 -2.08 27.96 -17.56
CA SER A 217 -1.43 29.15 -18.12
C SER A 217 -0.11 28.78 -18.77
N GLU A 218 0.13 29.33 -19.96
CA GLU A 218 1.37 29.12 -20.72
C GLU A 218 2.60 29.57 -19.92
N ALA A 219 2.48 30.67 -19.17
CA ALA A 219 3.59 31.19 -18.35
C ALA A 219 3.96 30.22 -17.21
N THR A 220 2.97 29.63 -16.54
CA THR A 220 3.20 28.65 -15.46
C THR A 220 3.64 27.30 -16.01
N PHE A 221 3.16 26.91 -17.20
CA PHE A 221 3.59 25.71 -17.89
C PHE A 221 5.08 25.77 -18.26
N GLN A 222 5.53 26.87 -18.87
CA GLN A 222 6.94 27.03 -19.24
C GLN A 222 7.85 27.09 -18.00
N MET A 223 7.40 27.77 -16.93
CA MET A 223 8.13 27.80 -15.67
C MET A 223 8.26 26.41 -15.05
N ALA A 224 7.17 25.64 -14.97
CA ALA A 224 7.18 24.28 -14.45
C ALA A 224 8.06 23.36 -15.30
N LYS A 225 7.97 23.45 -16.62
CA LYS A 225 8.79 22.69 -17.57
C LYS A 225 10.28 22.93 -17.34
N MET A 226 10.71 24.20 -17.32
CA MET A 226 12.11 24.58 -17.14
C MET A 226 12.67 24.07 -15.80
N GLU A 227 11.90 24.21 -14.70
CA GLU A 227 12.37 23.76 -13.39
C GLU A 227 12.39 22.22 -13.29
N LEU A 228 11.43 21.52 -13.90
CA LEU A 228 11.45 20.06 -14.01
C LEU A 228 12.66 19.55 -14.81
N GLU A 229 13.01 20.20 -15.92
CA GLU A 229 14.20 19.84 -16.72
C GLU A 229 15.49 20.04 -15.92
N LYS A 230 15.59 21.14 -15.17
CA LYS A 230 16.71 21.42 -14.27
C LYS A 230 16.83 20.38 -13.16
N LEU A 231 15.73 20.05 -12.48
CA LEU A 231 15.71 19.04 -11.43
C LEU A 231 16.03 17.64 -11.97
N ASN A 232 15.50 17.27 -13.13
CA ASN A 232 15.82 16.00 -13.79
C ASN A 232 17.31 15.88 -14.10
N THR A 233 17.95 16.97 -14.51
CA THR A 233 19.39 17.00 -14.76
C THR A 233 20.19 16.76 -13.48
N ILE A 234 19.83 17.43 -12.38
CA ILE A 234 20.48 17.28 -11.07
C ILE A 234 20.31 15.86 -10.52
N PHE A 235 19.09 15.32 -10.58
CA PHE A 235 18.80 13.99 -10.06
C PHE A 235 19.42 12.87 -10.90
N ARG A 236 19.49 13.03 -12.23
CA ARG A 236 20.17 12.08 -13.09
C ARG A 236 21.67 12.04 -12.82
N ALA A 237 22.32 13.20 -12.70
CA ALA A 237 23.75 13.27 -12.38
C ALA A 237 24.08 12.61 -11.03
N SER A 238 23.34 12.94 -9.98
CA SER A 238 23.53 12.32 -8.65
C SER A 238 23.22 10.82 -8.62
N TYR A 239 22.27 10.34 -9.43
CA TYR A 239 21.97 8.91 -9.55
C TYR A 239 23.10 8.14 -10.26
N GLU A 240 23.66 8.70 -11.33
CA GLU A 240 24.76 8.10 -12.10
C GLU A 240 26.08 8.09 -11.31
N GLU A 241 26.37 9.13 -10.53
CA GLU A 241 27.51 9.17 -9.59
C GLU A 241 27.42 8.09 -8.50
N GLY A 242 26.21 7.79 -8.01
CA GLY A 242 25.97 6.74 -7.01
C GLY A 242 26.14 5.31 -7.53
N GLN A 243 25.93 5.08 -8.83
CA GLN A 243 26.11 3.77 -9.47
C GLN A 243 27.59 3.48 -9.81
N ASN A 244 28.38 4.51 -10.13
CA ASN A 244 29.81 4.35 -10.43
C ASN A 244 30.69 4.01 -9.21
N SER A 245 30.23 4.28 -7.98
CA SER A 245 30.92 3.86 -6.76
C SER A 245 30.75 2.37 -6.42
N GLN A 246 29.78 1.66 -7.03
CA GLN A 246 29.55 0.23 -6.79
C GLN A 246 30.24 -0.69 -7.83
N ASN A 247 30.84 -0.11 -8.89
CA ASN A 247 31.49 -0.86 -9.97
C ASN A 247 33.02 -0.73 -10.02
N SER A 248 33.63 -0.10 -9.03
CA SER A 248 35.08 -0.13 -8.83
C SER A 248 35.43 -1.09 -7.70
N GLN A 249 35.42 -2.40 -7.94
CA GLN A 249 36.10 -3.32 -7.02
C GLN A 249 37.60 -3.03 -7.08
N PRO A 250 38.27 -2.67 -5.98
CA PRO A 250 39.69 -2.93 -5.88
C PRO A 250 39.83 -4.46 -5.77
N THR A 251 40.51 -5.08 -6.72
CA THR A 251 40.87 -6.49 -6.68
C THR A 251 41.93 -6.73 -5.60
N THR A 252 41.59 -6.54 -4.33
CA THR A 252 42.46 -6.93 -3.23
C THR A 252 42.25 -8.41 -2.96
N THR A 253 43.19 -9.23 -3.42
CA THR A 253 43.26 -10.63 -3.01
C THR A 253 43.35 -10.70 -1.49
N TYR A 254 42.62 -11.64 -0.87
CA TYR A 254 42.52 -11.92 0.57
C TYR A 254 43.86 -11.99 1.35
N ARG A 255 45.00 -11.99 0.66
CA ARG A 255 46.35 -12.06 1.23
C ARG A 255 46.86 -10.75 1.83
N ASP A 256 46.28 -9.60 1.48
CA ASP A 256 46.87 -8.29 1.81
C ASP A 256 46.10 -7.51 2.89
N ASN A 257 45.41 -8.21 3.81
CA ASN A 257 44.79 -7.56 4.97
C ASN A 257 45.74 -7.62 6.20
N PRO A 258 46.29 -6.48 6.66
CA PRO A 258 47.30 -6.45 7.72
C PRO A 258 46.74 -6.73 9.13
N ASN A 259 45.42 -6.88 9.29
CA ASN A 259 44.76 -7.06 10.60
C ASN A 259 44.36 -8.51 10.91
N ILE A 260 44.76 -9.49 10.10
CA ILE A 260 44.51 -10.91 10.39
C ILE A 260 45.70 -11.48 11.15
N ILE A 261 45.49 -11.83 12.41
CA ILE A 261 46.45 -12.61 13.21
C ILE A 261 46.59 -13.98 12.54
N GLN A 262 47.71 -14.23 11.89
CA GLN A 262 48.04 -15.52 11.29
C GLN A 262 48.57 -16.49 12.35
N ASP A 263 48.17 -17.76 12.27
CA ASP A 263 48.77 -18.81 13.09
C ASP A 263 50.28 -18.88 12.81
N PRO A 264 51.13 -19.04 13.85
CA PRO A 264 52.57 -19.09 13.68
C PRO A 264 52.99 -20.24 12.77
N VAL A 265 53.99 -19.98 11.92
CA VAL A 265 54.53 -20.94 10.94
C VAL A 265 54.87 -22.26 11.63
N ARG A 266 54.23 -23.35 11.21
CA ARG A 266 54.51 -24.71 11.68
C ARG A 266 55.91 -25.13 11.25
N VAL A 267 56.88 -25.05 12.16
CA VAL A 267 58.23 -25.57 11.93
C VAL A 267 58.18 -27.10 11.90
N ARG A 268 58.89 -27.72 10.94
CA ARG A 268 59.02 -29.18 10.87
C ARG A 268 59.70 -29.68 12.15
N THR A 269 58.96 -30.38 12.99
CA THR A 269 59.54 -31.14 14.10
C THR A 269 60.11 -32.45 13.58
N LYS A 270 61.11 -32.96 14.30
CA LYS A 270 61.81 -34.21 14.00
C LYS A 270 60.79 -35.37 14.01
N GLY A 271 60.36 -35.83 12.83
CA GLY A 271 59.40 -36.94 12.68
C GLY A 271 58.36 -36.84 11.55
N MET A 272 58.20 -35.70 10.85
CA MET A 272 57.19 -35.59 9.77
C MET A 272 57.67 -36.16 8.41
N ALA A 273 56.92 -37.14 7.89
CA ALA A 273 57.17 -37.83 6.63
C ALA A 273 57.16 -36.90 5.40
N SER A 274 58.02 -37.21 4.44
CA SER A 274 58.21 -36.50 3.16
C SER A 274 57.18 -36.96 2.13
N THR A 275 56.40 -36.03 1.57
CA THR A 275 55.67 -36.28 0.31
C THR A 275 56.27 -35.39 -0.78
N ASN A 276 57.23 -35.95 -1.50
CA ASN A 276 57.57 -35.50 -2.85
C ASN A 276 56.39 -35.81 -3.78
N SER A 277 55.84 -34.83 -4.50
CA SER A 277 55.63 -34.96 -5.95
C SER A 277 55.28 -33.64 -6.65
N ARG A 278 56.27 -33.14 -7.38
CA ARG A 278 56.28 -32.56 -8.74
C ARG A 278 55.01 -31.93 -9.35
N LYS A 279 55.17 -30.63 -9.60
CA LYS A 279 54.80 -29.79 -10.76
C LYS A 279 54.48 -30.55 -12.07
N GLY A 280 53.36 -30.20 -12.72
CA GLY A 280 53.05 -30.54 -14.12
C GLY A 280 51.64 -30.09 -14.54
N THR A 281 51.55 -29.34 -15.64
CA THR A 281 50.40 -28.59 -16.17
C THR A 281 49.49 -29.39 -17.12
N ASN A 282 48.23 -28.94 -17.19
CA ASN A 282 47.27 -28.97 -18.30
C ASN A 282 46.51 -30.26 -18.73
N ASP A 283 45.21 -30.01 -18.93
CA ASP A 283 44.27 -30.56 -19.90
C ASP A 283 43.83 -32.04 -19.85
N GLY A 284 42.51 -32.23 -19.69
CA GLY A 284 41.79 -33.31 -20.36
C GLY A 284 41.11 -34.36 -19.47
N VAL A 285 39.77 -34.30 -19.45
CA VAL A 285 38.83 -35.42 -19.30
C VAL A 285 38.74 -36.12 -17.93
N GLN A 286 37.58 -35.93 -17.28
CA GLN A 286 37.16 -36.65 -16.07
C GLN A 286 37.19 -38.17 -16.26
N GLY A 287 38.14 -38.86 -15.60
CA GLY A 287 38.17 -40.32 -15.53
C GLY A 287 37.26 -40.84 -14.41
N GLY A 288 36.09 -41.37 -14.77
CA GLY A 288 35.19 -42.07 -13.84
C GLY A 288 35.84 -43.29 -13.17
N ARG A 289 35.25 -43.72 -12.04
CA ARG A 289 35.78 -44.80 -11.17
C ARG A 289 36.01 -46.11 -11.93
N GLN A 290 37.20 -46.67 -11.77
CA GLN A 290 37.64 -47.92 -12.41
C GLN A 290 37.25 -49.15 -11.55
N CYS A 291 36.79 -50.21 -12.20
CA CYS A 291 36.42 -51.47 -11.55
C CYS A 291 37.65 -52.16 -10.96
N THR A 292 37.64 -52.44 -9.66
CA THR A 292 38.78 -53.04 -8.95
C THR A 292 38.97 -54.55 -9.19
N LEU A 293 38.11 -55.21 -9.97
CA LEU A 293 38.28 -56.63 -10.35
C LEU A 293 38.98 -56.81 -11.70
N CYS A 294 38.61 -56.02 -12.71
CA CYS A 294 39.11 -56.18 -14.07
C CYS A 294 39.83 -54.96 -14.62
N GLY A 295 39.81 -53.82 -13.91
CA GLY A 295 40.38 -52.57 -14.39
C GLY A 295 39.57 -51.86 -15.48
N GLY A 296 38.35 -52.30 -15.81
CA GLY A 296 37.49 -51.58 -16.76
C GLY A 296 36.90 -50.29 -16.17
N ARG A 297 36.61 -49.28 -17.00
CA ARG A 297 35.87 -48.06 -16.60
C ARG A 297 34.36 -48.27 -16.84
N ASP A 298 33.52 -47.38 -16.32
CA ASP A 298 32.04 -47.35 -16.47
C ASP A 298 31.22 -48.45 -15.78
N HIS A 299 31.84 -49.27 -14.93
CA HIS A 299 31.13 -50.18 -14.02
C HIS A 299 31.95 -50.44 -12.75
N ASN A 300 31.35 -51.04 -11.71
CA ASN A 300 32.03 -51.34 -10.46
C ASN A 300 32.18 -52.85 -10.23
N LYS A 301 32.93 -53.24 -9.17
CA LYS A 301 33.18 -54.65 -8.81
C LYS A 301 31.90 -55.50 -8.73
N ARG A 302 30.75 -54.93 -8.36
CA ARG A 302 29.50 -55.65 -8.14
C ARG A 302 28.72 -55.94 -9.43
N THR A 303 28.90 -55.11 -10.45
CA THR A 303 28.28 -55.23 -11.79
C THR A 303 29.27 -55.75 -12.86
N CYS A 304 30.45 -56.20 -12.45
CA CYS A 304 31.47 -56.71 -13.36
C CYS A 304 31.08 -58.08 -13.93
N MET A 305 31.05 -58.19 -15.26
CA MET A 305 30.74 -59.45 -15.97
C MET A 305 31.78 -60.57 -15.71
N ARG A 306 32.99 -60.24 -15.24
CA ARG A 306 33.98 -61.24 -14.78
C ARG A 306 33.72 -61.78 -13.37
N ARG A 307 32.63 -61.37 -12.72
CA ARG A 307 32.31 -61.79 -11.34
C ARG A 307 31.66 -63.18 -11.26
N THR A 308 31.15 -63.73 -12.36
CA THR A 308 30.49 -65.05 -12.36
C THR A 308 31.21 -66.03 -13.26
N GLY A 309 31.60 -67.18 -12.71
CA GLY A 309 31.96 -68.35 -13.50
C GLY A 309 32.88 -69.31 -12.77
N VAL A 310 32.26 -70.11 -11.88
CA VAL A 310 32.58 -71.50 -11.47
C VAL A 310 34.02 -71.82 -11.10
#